data_AF-A0A367Q831-F1
#
_entry.id   AF-A0A367Q831-F1
#
_cell.length_a   1.000
_cell.length_b   1.000
_cell.length_c   1.000
_cell.angle_alpha   90.00
_cell.angle_beta   90.00
_cell.angle_gamma   90.00
#
_symmetry.space_group_name_H-M   'P 1'
#
loop_
_entity.id
_entity.type
_entity.pdbx_description
1 polymer ?
#
loop_
_entity_poly.entity_id
_entity_poly.type
_entity_poly.pdbx_seq_one_letter_code
_entity_poly.pdbx_strand_id
1 'polypeptide(L)'
;MQKNLEKWYPITLGLFFTAFYCSLFWGKPLPSSLKDLFSAATTLSGIAIGFLAAAMSILFAISHTNVMKQIKNANKYTQLINYFMDAINWSFVLAFLSFIGLFFDIKNLGSWQWVAFGIWLFSLITSGLSAYRVIRVFAAILRTAN
;
A
#
# COMPACT_ATOMS: atom_id res chain seq x y z
N MET A 1 -23.77 -10.30 -1.59
CA MET A 1 -22.67 -10.91 -2.37
C MET A 1 -21.50 -9.95 -2.70
N GLN A 2 -21.34 -8.78 -2.07
CA GLN A 2 -20.26 -7.80 -2.39
C GLN A 2 -19.09 -7.72 -1.37
N LYS A 3 -19.14 -8.46 -0.24
CA LYS A 3 -18.15 -8.31 0.86
C LYS A 3 -16.73 -8.84 0.57
N ASN A 4 -16.57 -9.74 -0.41
CA ASN A 4 -15.28 -10.39 -0.68
C ASN A 4 -14.48 -9.72 -1.81
N LEU A 5 -15.15 -9.00 -2.71
CA LEU A 5 -14.52 -8.27 -3.82
C LEU A 5 -13.69 -7.07 -3.34
N GLU A 6 -14.18 -6.34 -2.33
CA GLU A 6 -13.44 -5.19 -1.78
C GLU A 6 -12.21 -5.61 -0.97
N LYS A 7 -12.17 -6.84 -0.45
CA LYS A 7 -11.05 -7.35 0.34
C LYS A 7 -9.87 -7.75 -0.54
N TRP A 8 -10.13 -8.23 -1.75
CA TRP A 8 -9.13 -8.72 -2.70
C TRP A 8 -8.67 -7.69 -3.74
N TYR A 9 -9.40 -6.60 -3.93
CA TYR A 9 -9.11 -5.57 -4.94
C TYR A 9 -7.66 -5.03 -4.95
N PRO A 10 -7.01 -4.71 -3.81
CA PRO A 10 -5.64 -4.18 -3.84
C PRO A 10 -4.62 -5.21 -4.32
N ILE A 11 -4.83 -6.47 -3.94
CA ILE A 11 -3.93 -7.58 -4.26
C ILE A 11 -4.18 -8.05 -5.70
N THR A 12 -5.43 -8.20 -6.13
CA THR A 12 -5.74 -8.64 -7.50
C THR A 12 -5.38 -7.60 -8.55
N LEU A 13 -5.60 -6.30 -8.28
CA LEU A 13 -5.12 -5.25 -9.18
C LEU A 13 -3.60 -5.07 -9.13
N GLY A 14 -2.99 -5.20 -7.95
CA GLY A 14 -1.53 -5.22 -7.83
C GLY A 14 -0.93 -6.33 -8.70
N LEU A 15 -1.47 -7.54 -8.59
CA LEU A 15 -1.03 -8.71 -9.37
C LEU A 15 -1.29 -8.51 -10.86
N PHE A 16 -2.44 -7.96 -11.24
CA PHE A 16 -2.81 -7.73 -12.64
C PHE A 16 -1.93 -6.66 -13.30
N PHE A 17 -1.72 -5.51 -12.64
CA PHE A 17 -0.84 -4.46 -13.17
C PHE A 17 0.62 -4.87 -13.20
N THR A 18 1.11 -5.58 -12.19
CA THR A 18 2.48 -6.10 -12.21
C THR A 18 2.64 -7.16 -13.31
N ALA A 19 1.69 -8.08 -13.47
CA ALA A 19 1.73 -9.08 -14.54
C ALA A 19 1.63 -8.43 -15.93
N PHE A 20 0.79 -7.41 -16.09
CA PHE A 20 0.64 -6.65 -17.33
C PHE A 20 1.91 -5.86 -17.67
N TYR A 21 2.53 -5.20 -16.68
CA TYR A 21 3.77 -4.46 -16.86
C TYR A 21 4.95 -5.39 -17.18
N CYS A 22 5.05 -6.52 -16.47
CA CYS A 22 6.06 -7.54 -16.73
C CYS A 22 5.90 -8.11 -18.15
N SER A 23 4.66 -8.35 -18.59
CA SER A 23 4.37 -8.84 -19.95
C SER A 23 4.66 -7.81 -21.05
N LEU A 24 4.45 -6.51 -20.81
CA LEU A 24 4.65 -5.45 -21.82
C LEU A 24 6.09 -4.95 -21.93
N PHE A 25 6.85 -5.01 -20.83
CA PHE A 25 8.20 -4.47 -20.77
C PHE A 25 9.29 -5.53 -20.74
N TRP A 26 8.95 -6.83 -20.80
CA TRP A 26 9.92 -7.92 -20.88
C TRP A 26 10.95 -7.66 -22.00
N GLY A 27 12.19 -7.34 -21.62
CA GLY A 27 13.31 -7.14 -22.56
C GLY A 27 13.70 -5.68 -22.89
N LYS A 28 13.07 -4.66 -22.31
CA LYS A 28 13.53 -3.25 -22.46
C LYS A 28 14.57 -2.85 -21.39
N PRO A 29 15.67 -2.14 -21.70
CA PRO A 29 16.61 -1.72 -20.67
C PRO A 29 15.90 -0.92 -19.58
N LEU A 30 16.12 -1.24 -18.30
CA LEU A 30 15.55 -0.46 -17.21
C LEU A 30 16.08 0.97 -17.26
N PRO A 31 15.23 1.98 -16.96
CA PRO A 31 15.62 3.37 -17.04
C PRO A 31 16.83 3.67 -16.15
N SER A 32 17.71 4.55 -16.60
CA SER A 32 18.93 4.89 -15.86
C SER A 32 18.63 5.51 -14.49
N SER A 33 17.46 6.13 -14.34
CA SER A 33 16.95 6.85 -13.15
C SER A 33 16.28 5.96 -12.09
N LEU A 34 16.59 4.66 -12.02
CA LEU A 34 16.02 3.76 -11.01
C LEU A 34 16.29 4.21 -9.56
N LYS A 35 17.47 4.78 -9.30
CA LYS A 35 17.82 5.27 -7.96
C LYS A 35 16.92 6.44 -7.54
N ASP A 36 16.62 7.34 -8.45
CA ASP A 36 15.70 8.45 -8.19
C ASP A 36 14.28 7.94 -7.93
N LEU A 37 13.86 6.90 -8.65
CA LEU A 37 12.56 6.26 -8.46
C LEU A 37 12.45 5.58 -7.09
N PHE A 38 13.49 4.84 -6.66
CA PHE A 38 13.54 4.23 -5.34
C PHE A 38 13.60 5.26 -4.22
N SER A 39 14.33 6.36 -4.42
CA SER A 39 14.37 7.48 -3.48
C SER A 39 12.98 8.09 -3.32
N ALA A 40 12.32 8.44 -4.42
CA ALA A 40 10.98 9.02 -4.41
C ALA A 40 9.94 8.08 -3.75
N ALA A 41 9.99 6.78 -4.05
CA ALA A 41 9.11 5.79 -3.43
C ALA A 41 9.37 5.64 -1.92
N THR A 42 10.63 5.72 -1.49
CA THR A 42 10.98 5.70 -0.06
C THR A 42 10.37 6.90 0.65
N THR A 43 10.51 8.10 0.09
CA THR A 43 9.88 9.32 0.63
C THR A 43 8.36 9.20 0.67
N LEU A 44 7.72 8.76 -0.42
CA LEU A 44 6.27 8.60 -0.51
C LEU A 44 5.75 7.59 0.52
N SER A 45 6.43 6.45 0.67
CA SER A 45 6.06 5.42 1.63
C SER A 45 6.18 5.92 3.08
N GLY A 46 7.22 6.70 3.40
CA GLY A 46 7.36 7.35 4.71
C GLY A 46 6.22 8.31 5.02
N ILE A 47 5.84 9.15 4.05
CA ILE A 47 4.67 10.06 4.18
C ILE A 47 3.39 9.24 4.40
N ALA A 48 3.18 8.18 3.62
CA ALA A 48 2.00 7.33 3.73
C ALA A 48 1.91 6.65 5.11
N ILE A 49 3.01 6.11 5.62
CA ILE A 49 3.08 5.50 6.97
C ILE A 49 2.70 6.54 8.04
N GLY A 50 3.30 7.73 7.99
CA GLY A 50 3.02 8.80 8.96
C GLY A 50 1.56 9.24 8.93
N PHE A 51 1.01 9.45 7.74
CA PHE A 51 -0.39 9.80 7.56
C PHE A 51 -1.34 8.70 8.08
N LEU A 52 -1.08 7.43 7.74
CA LEU A 52 -1.90 6.30 8.18
C LEU A 52 -1.85 6.13 9.70
N ALA A 53 -0.67 6.31 10.32
CA ALA A 53 -0.52 6.28 11.77
C ALA A 53 -1.30 7.41 12.46
N ALA A 54 -1.23 8.63 11.92
CA ALA A 54 -2.01 9.77 12.42
C ALA A 54 -3.51 9.53 12.30
N ALA A 55 -3.98 9.05 11.14
CA ALA A 55 -5.38 8.70 10.93
C ALA A 55 -5.86 7.57 11.88
N MET A 56 -5.01 6.59 12.17
CA MET A 56 -5.28 5.54 13.16
C MET A 56 -5.40 6.12 14.58
N SER A 57 -4.55 7.08 14.95
CA SER A 57 -4.65 7.79 16.24
C SER A 57 -5.97 8.54 16.38
N ILE A 58 -6.39 9.27 15.34
CA ILE A 58 -7.69 9.95 15.30
C ILE A 58 -8.84 8.94 15.44
N LEU A 59 -8.75 7.80 14.74
CA LEU A 59 -9.74 6.73 14.81
C LEU A 59 -9.91 6.19 16.23
N PHE A 60 -8.80 6.03 16.98
CA PHE A 60 -8.83 5.66 18.39
C PHE A 60 -9.43 6.76 19.26
N ALA A 61 -9.12 8.03 19.00
CA ALA A 61 -9.68 9.15 19.75
C ALA A 61 -11.22 9.25 19.59
N ILE A 62 -11.75 9.04 18.38
CA ILE A 62 -13.20 9.06 18.11
C ILE A 62 -13.91 7.74 18.45
N SER A 63 -13.21 6.77 19.03
CA SER A 63 -13.73 5.43 19.30
C SER A 63 -14.91 5.38 20.28
N HIS A 64 -15.11 6.45 21.06
CA HIS A 64 -16.20 6.59 22.00
C HIS A 64 -17.51 7.13 21.39
N THR A 65 -17.49 7.57 20.13
CA THR A 65 -18.68 8.08 19.42
C THR A 65 -19.71 6.99 19.16
N ASN A 66 -20.99 7.36 19.08
CA ASN A 66 -22.08 6.41 18.81
C ASN A 66 -21.89 5.64 17.49
N VAL A 67 -21.32 6.29 16.47
CA VAL A 67 -20.98 5.66 15.19
C VAL A 67 -19.94 4.56 15.38
N MET A 68 -18.87 4.81 16.14
CA MET A 68 -17.84 3.80 16.35
C MET A 68 -18.29 2.68 17.29
N LYS A 69 -19.19 2.96 18.24
CA LYS A 69 -19.86 1.93 19.05
C LYS A 69 -20.72 1.00 18.18
N GLN A 70 -21.44 1.53 17.18
CA GLN A 70 -22.19 0.70 16.23
C GLN A 70 -21.27 -0.18 15.38
N ILE A 71 -20.13 0.36 14.92
CA ILE A 71 -19.12 -0.40 14.16
C ILE A 71 -18.45 -1.49 15.03
N LYS A 72 -18.23 -1.19 16.33
CA LYS A 72 -17.70 -2.15 17.30
C LYS A 72 -18.72 -3.26 17.60
N ASN A 73 -19.99 -2.92 17.76
CA ASN A 73 -21.08 -3.89 17.93
C ASN A 73 -21.30 -4.76 16.68
N ALA A 74 -21.01 -4.23 15.49
CA ALA A 74 -21.04 -4.98 14.24
C ALA A 74 -19.80 -5.88 14.02
N ASN A 75 -18.86 -5.94 14.98
CA ASN A 75 -17.60 -6.69 14.89
C ASN A 75 -16.71 -6.25 13.70
N LYS A 76 -16.94 -5.03 13.19
CA LYS A 76 -16.25 -4.44 12.03
C LYS A 76 -15.04 -3.60 12.41
N TYR A 77 -14.93 -3.23 13.68
CA TYR A 77 -13.81 -2.44 14.22
C TYR A 77 -12.46 -3.13 14.02
N THR A 78 -12.35 -4.41 14.39
CA THR A 78 -11.10 -5.18 14.21
C THR A 78 -10.72 -5.30 12.74
N GLN A 79 -11.70 -5.46 11.85
CA GLN A 79 -11.49 -5.50 10.41
C GLN A 79 -10.95 -4.17 9.86
N LEU A 80 -11.41 -3.05 10.41
CA LEU A 80 -10.94 -1.71 10.05
C LEU A 80 -9.49 -1.49 10.50
N ILE A 81 -9.17 -1.81 11.76
CA ILE A 81 -7.79 -1.72 12.27
C ILE A 81 -6.85 -2.61 11.46
N ASN A 82 -7.28 -3.81 11.08
CA ASN A 82 -6.49 -4.68 10.21
C ASN A 82 -6.23 -4.04 8.84
N TYR A 83 -7.16 -3.28 8.27
CA TYR A 83 -6.90 -2.55 7.02
C TYR A 83 -5.86 -1.44 7.16
N PHE A 84 -5.88 -0.71 8.28
CA PHE A 84 -4.83 0.26 8.58
C PHE A 84 -3.48 -0.43 8.72
N MET A 85 -3.43 -1.57 9.42
CA MET A 85 -2.20 -2.33 9.62
C MET A 85 -1.67 -2.97 8.34
N ASP A 86 -2.55 -3.50 7.49
CA ASP A 86 -2.15 -4.01 6.18
C ASP A 86 -1.52 -2.88 5.34
N ALA A 87 -2.15 -1.70 5.27
CA ALA A 87 -1.63 -0.58 4.49
C ALA A 87 -0.28 -0.07 5.04
N ILE A 88 -0.12 -0.01 6.36
CA ILE A 88 1.15 0.37 7.00
C ILE A 88 2.22 -0.68 6.71
N ASN A 89 1.92 -1.98 6.86
CA ASN A 89 2.85 -3.07 6.59
C ASN A 89 3.31 -3.07 5.11
N TRP A 90 2.39 -2.94 4.16
CA TRP A 90 2.75 -2.84 2.74
C TRP A 90 3.60 -1.61 2.43
N SER A 91 3.33 -0.48 3.10
CA SER A 91 4.15 0.72 2.96
C SER A 91 5.55 0.55 3.55
N PHE A 92 5.68 -0.18 4.67
CA PHE A 92 6.98 -0.56 5.22
C PHE A 92 7.75 -1.51 4.32
N VAL A 93 7.08 -2.51 3.74
CA VAL A 93 7.68 -3.42 2.76
C VAL A 93 8.17 -2.63 1.55
N LEU A 94 7.37 -1.71 1.00
CA LEU A 94 7.80 -0.81 -0.07
C LEU A 94 9.00 0.05 0.32
N ALA A 95 8.98 0.66 1.51
CA ALA A 95 10.09 1.47 2.01
C ALA A 95 11.38 0.65 2.10
N PHE A 96 11.29 -0.55 2.67
CA PHE A 96 12.42 -1.46 2.85
C PHE A 96 12.97 -1.96 1.52
N LEU A 97 12.11 -2.39 0.59
CA LEU A 97 12.54 -2.80 -0.74
C LEU A 97 13.17 -1.64 -1.53
N SER A 98 12.62 -0.43 -1.40
CA SER A 98 13.19 0.76 -2.03
C SER A 98 14.55 1.13 -1.42
N PHE A 99 14.69 1.00 -0.10
CA PHE A 99 15.96 1.18 0.59
C PHE A 99 17.01 0.18 0.11
N ILE A 100 16.68 -1.11 0.02
CA ILE A 100 17.59 -2.13 -0.54
C ILE A 100 17.96 -1.78 -1.98
N GLY A 101 17.01 -1.35 -2.82
CA GLY A 101 17.25 -0.95 -4.20
C GLY A 101 18.14 0.29 -4.38
N LEU A 102 18.29 1.12 -3.35
CA LEU A 102 19.22 2.25 -3.35
C LEU A 102 20.67 1.81 -3.09
N PHE A 103 20.87 0.79 -2.24
CA PHE A 103 22.19 0.27 -1.89
C PHE A 103 22.69 -0.80 -2.87
N PHE A 104 21.79 -1.61 -3.44
CA PHE A 104 22.12 -2.65 -4.42
C PHE A 104 21.83 -2.18 -5.84
N ASP A 105 22.84 -2.13 -6.69
CA ASP A 105 22.65 -1.77 -8.10
C ASP A 105 22.00 -2.94 -8.86
N ILE A 106 20.67 -2.88 -9.00
CA ILE A 106 19.85 -3.92 -9.63
C ILE A 106 20.27 -4.17 -11.09
N LYS A 107 20.96 -3.22 -11.73
CA LYS A 107 21.48 -3.38 -13.09
C LYS A 107 22.56 -4.45 -13.21
N ASN A 108 23.29 -4.75 -12.13
CA ASN A 108 24.35 -5.77 -12.13
C ASN A 108 23.82 -7.21 -11.99
N LEU A 109 22.51 -7.39 -11.78
CA LEU A 109 21.89 -8.70 -11.53
C LEU A 109 21.47 -9.48 -12.79
N GLY A 110 21.85 -9.03 -13.99
CA GLY A 110 21.58 -9.76 -15.24
C GLY A 110 20.09 -9.99 -15.47
N SER A 111 19.66 -11.24 -15.70
CA SER A 111 18.23 -11.58 -15.88
C SER A 111 17.38 -11.38 -14.62
N TRP A 112 17.97 -11.34 -13.42
CA TRP A 112 17.24 -11.21 -12.16
C TRP A 112 16.74 -9.77 -11.92
N GLN A 113 17.26 -8.79 -12.66
CA GLN A 113 16.85 -7.38 -12.56
C GLN A 113 15.34 -7.19 -12.78
N TRP A 114 14.75 -7.98 -13.67
CA TRP A 114 13.33 -7.94 -14.00
C TRP A 114 12.44 -8.47 -12.89
N VAL A 115 12.87 -9.56 -12.25
CA VAL A 115 12.14 -10.17 -11.14
C VAL A 115 12.18 -9.24 -9.93
N ALA A 116 13.36 -8.70 -9.61
CA ALA A 116 13.53 -7.76 -8.52
C ALA A 116 12.68 -6.48 -8.72
N PHE A 117 12.72 -5.90 -9.93
CA PHE A 117 11.91 -4.73 -10.25
C PHE A 117 10.41 -5.02 -10.26
N GLY A 118 10.00 -6.20 -10.74
CA GLY A 118 8.61 -6.64 -10.72
C GLY A 118 8.05 -6.79 -9.31
N ILE A 119 8.82 -7.41 -8.40
CA ILE A 119 8.46 -7.53 -6.97
C ILE A 119 8.35 -6.14 -6.34
N TRP A 120 9.29 -5.24 -6.64
CA TRP A 120 9.24 -3.87 -6.15
C TRP A 120 8.01 -3.11 -6.64
N LEU A 121 7.71 -3.20 -7.94
CA LEU A 121 6.55 -2.54 -8.56
C LEU A 121 5.23 -3.07 -7.99
N PHE A 122 5.15 -4.39 -7.76
CA PHE A 122 4.03 -5.01 -7.07
C PHE A 122 3.83 -4.44 -5.67
N SER A 123 4.91 -4.30 -4.90
CA SER A 123 4.86 -3.68 -3.57
C SER A 123 4.37 -2.23 -3.65
N LEU A 124 4.84 -1.46 -4.64
CA LEU A 124 4.45 -0.06 -4.85
C LEU A 124 2.97 0.09 -5.11
N ILE A 125 2.44 -0.68 -6.06
CA ILE A 125 1.03 -0.64 -6.44
C ILE A 125 0.15 -1.13 -5.28
N THR A 126 0.54 -2.24 -4.65
CA THR A 126 -0.22 -2.82 -3.53
C THR A 126 -0.27 -1.87 -2.33
N SER A 127 0.84 -1.23 -1.98
CA SER A 127 0.92 -0.20 -0.93
C SER A 127 0.03 1.00 -1.27
N GLY A 128 0.13 1.54 -2.49
CA GLY A 128 -0.67 2.69 -2.93
C GLY A 128 -2.18 2.43 -2.90
N LEU A 129 -2.64 1.29 -3.44
CA LEU A 129 -4.05 0.91 -3.39
C LEU A 129 -4.54 0.67 -1.96
N SER A 130 -3.71 0.05 -1.11
CA SER A 130 -4.05 -0.19 0.29
C SER A 130 -4.19 1.12 1.07
N ALA A 131 -3.28 2.07 0.87
CA ALA A 131 -3.36 3.40 1.46
C ALA A 131 -4.62 4.15 0.99
N TYR A 132 -4.91 4.15 -0.32
CA TYR A 132 -6.11 4.77 -0.87
C TYR A 132 -7.41 4.19 -0.28
N ARG A 133 -7.46 2.86 -0.12
CA ARG A 133 -8.59 2.18 0.53
C ARG A 133 -8.80 2.69 1.94
N VAL A 134 -7.74 2.76 2.75
CA VAL A 134 -7.82 3.23 4.13
C VAL A 134 -8.32 4.67 4.19
N ILE A 135 -7.79 5.55 3.33
CA ILE A 135 -8.23 6.95 3.22
C ILE A 135 -9.74 7.03 2.92
N ARG A 136 -10.21 6.25 1.95
CA ARG A 136 -11.64 6.25 1.56
C ARG A 136 -12.55 5.77 2.69
N VAL A 137 -12.16 4.72 3.40
CA VAL A 137 -12.94 4.20 4.54
C VAL A 137 -12.92 5.19 5.69
N PHE A 138 -11.76 5.78 5.99
CA PHE A 138 -11.62 6.80 7.03
C PHE A 138 -12.47 8.05 6.75
N ALA A 139 -12.46 8.55 5.51
CA ALA A 139 -13.28 9.67 5.09
C ALA A 139 -14.79 9.37 5.20
N ALA A 140 -15.23 8.15 4.88
CA ALA A 140 -16.62 7.74 5.02
C ALA A 140 -17.07 7.71 6.49
N ILE A 141 -16.21 7.25 7.39
CA ILE A 141 -16.50 7.25 8.84
C ILE A 141 -16.64 8.68 9.36
N LEU A 142 -15.71 9.57 9.02
CA LEU A 142 -15.76 10.98 9.42
C LEU A 142 -17.02 11.69 8.90
N ARG A 143 -17.40 11.43 7.65
CA ARG A 143 -18.62 12.01 7.06
C ARG A 143 -19.91 11.54 7.73
N THR A 144 -19.89 10.34 8.33
CA THR A 144 -21.05 9.78 9.04
C THR A 144 -21.06 10.17 10.51
N ALA A 145 -19.91 10.57 11.06
CA ALA A 145 -19.77 11.01 12.45
C ALA A 145 -20.15 12.47 12.68
N ASN A 146 -20.22 13.28 11.61
CA ASN A 146 -20.69 14.66 11.60
C ASN A 146 -22.14 14.72 11.13
#